data_AF-H3A1P8-F1
#
_entry.id   AF-H3A1P8-F1
#
_cell.length_a   1.000
_cell.length_b   1.000
_cell.length_c   1.000
_cell.angle_alpha   90.00
_cell.angle_beta   90.00
_cell.angle_gamma   90.00
#
_symmetry.space_group_name_H-M   'P 1'
#
loop_
_entity.id
_entity.type
_entity.pdbx_description
1 polymer ?
#
loop_
_entity_poly.entity_id
_entity_poly.type
_entity_poly.pdbx_seq_one_letter_code
_entity_poly.pdbx_strand_id
1 'polypeptide(L)'
;FVAHPNCQQQLLTIWYEHLSGLRQQSVAVKCLTVFGVTLGLPFLAIAYWIAPCSKHARSKSVESKPSGASELGHILRSPFMKFVAHAMSFTIFLGLLVLNASDRFEGVKNLPNETITDHPRQIFRVKTTQFSWTELLIMKWILGMIWSECKEIWEEGPREYVLHLWNLLDFGMLSIFVASFTARFMAFLKAREAQQYVDQNHVPVHYSGGMLKFLWCLFLGLISARNRWLPSDPQIISEGLYAIAVVLSFSRIAYILPANESFGPLQISLGRTVKDIFKFMVIFIMVFVAFMIGMFNLYSYYLGAKYNPAFTTVEESFKTLFWSIFGLSEVISVVLKYDHKFIENIGYVLYGIYNVTMVVVLLNMLIAMINNSYQEIEEDADVEWKFARAKLWLSYFDEGRTLPAPFNLVPSPKSFYYLTLKIKWCFIQLCKLKSKRCENDLEMGMLNSKPKVCANTMLHFLFVLYNAGKPIGKPTRYQKIMKRLIKRYVLKAQVDRENDEVNEGELKEIKQDISSLRYELLEEKSQATGEL
;
A
#
# COMPACT_ATOMS: atom_id res chain seq x y z
N PHE A 1 -5.94 -18.96 -14.99
CA PHE A 1 -6.48 -19.94 -14.00
C PHE A 1 -7.45 -19.30 -13.00
N VAL A 2 -6.98 -18.37 -12.14
CA VAL A 2 -7.83 -17.82 -11.05
C VAL A 2 -9.03 -17.04 -11.57
N ALA A 3 -8.91 -16.33 -12.70
CA ALA A 3 -10.00 -15.60 -13.33
C ALA A 3 -11.11 -16.49 -13.94
N HIS A 4 -10.89 -17.81 -14.03
CA HIS A 4 -11.86 -18.73 -14.63
C HIS A 4 -13.18 -18.72 -13.83
N PRO A 5 -14.35 -18.68 -14.49
CA PRO A 5 -15.66 -18.57 -13.81
C PRO A 5 -15.88 -19.58 -12.69
N ASN A 6 -15.55 -20.86 -12.92
CA ASN A 6 -15.66 -21.92 -11.89
C ASN A 6 -14.82 -21.64 -10.64
N CYS A 7 -13.60 -21.10 -10.79
CA CYS A 7 -12.74 -20.75 -9.66
C CYS A 7 -13.30 -19.53 -8.93
N GLN A 8 -13.75 -18.51 -9.67
CA GLN A 8 -14.36 -17.30 -9.11
C GLN A 8 -15.65 -17.62 -8.33
N GLN A 9 -16.47 -18.55 -8.82
CA GLN A 9 -17.66 -19.01 -8.10
C GLN A 9 -17.30 -19.66 -6.76
N GLN A 10 -16.26 -20.51 -6.73
CA GLN A 10 -15.79 -21.12 -5.49
C GLN A 10 -15.28 -20.05 -4.51
N LEU A 11 -14.47 -19.09 -4.98
CA LEU A 11 -13.99 -17.98 -4.14
C LEU A 11 -15.14 -17.14 -3.59
N LEU A 12 -16.15 -16.85 -4.41
CA LEU A 12 -17.36 -16.13 -3.99
C LEU A 12 -18.15 -16.89 -2.91
N THR A 13 -18.24 -18.23 -2.99
CA THR A 13 -18.92 -19.02 -1.95
C THR A 13 -18.20 -18.96 -0.61
N ILE A 14 -16.86 -18.92 -0.61
CA ILE A 14 -16.05 -18.78 0.60
C ILE A 14 -16.14 -17.33 1.14
N TRP A 15 -16.13 -16.33 0.26
CA TRP A 15 -16.23 -14.92 0.63
C TRP A 15 -17.53 -14.58 1.36
N TYR A 16 -18.66 -15.16 0.93
CA TYR A 16 -19.99 -14.95 1.51
C TYR A 16 -20.50 -16.13 2.37
N GLU A 17 -19.62 -17.01 2.88
CA GLU A 17 -19.98 -18.28 3.53
C GLU A 17 -21.12 -18.18 4.58
N HIS A 18 -21.14 -17.09 5.36
CA HIS A 18 -22.13 -16.85 6.43
C HIS A 18 -23.19 -15.79 6.06
N LEU A 19 -23.10 -15.21 4.87
CA LEU A 19 -23.93 -14.09 4.39
C LEU A 19 -24.45 -14.38 2.97
N SER A 20 -24.95 -15.60 2.75
CA SER A 20 -25.46 -16.04 1.44
C SER A 20 -26.57 -15.13 0.92
N GLY A 21 -27.44 -14.64 1.82
CA GLY A 21 -28.50 -13.69 1.50
C GLY A 21 -28.00 -12.35 0.97
N LEU A 22 -26.84 -11.85 1.41
CA LEU A 22 -26.29 -10.55 1.02
C LEU A 22 -25.69 -10.57 -0.41
N ARG A 23 -25.32 -11.75 -0.91
CA ARG A 23 -24.69 -11.92 -2.23
C ARG A 23 -25.57 -11.37 -3.35
N GLN A 24 -26.86 -11.71 -3.33
CA GLN A 24 -27.84 -11.36 -4.37
C GLN A 24 -28.55 -10.02 -4.14
N GLN A 25 -28.25 -9.32 -3.04
CA GLN A 25 -28.91 -8.06 -2.72
C GLN A 25 -28.43 -6.90 -3.60
N SER A 26 -29.30 -5.89 -3.71
CA SER A 26 -29.00 -4.63 -4.40
C SER A 26 -27.84 -3.90 -3.72
N VAL A 27 -27.20 -3.01 -4.49
CA VAL A 27 -26.11 -2.16 -3.98
C VAL A 27 -26.57 -1.32 -2.79
N ALA A 28 -27.82 -0.84 -2.79
CA ALA A 28 -28.38 -0.05 -1.70
C ALA A 28 -28.41 -0.82 -0.36
N VAL A 29 -28.84 -2.08 -0.37
CA VAL A 29 -28.86 -2.94 0.84
C VAL A 29 -27.43 -3.24 1.31
N LYS A 30 -26.49 -3.45 0.38
CA LYS A 30 -25.07 -3.61 0.70
C LYS A 30 -24.50 -2.35 1.37
N CYS A 31 -24.78 -1.16 0.82
CA CYS A 31 -24.40 0.12 1.42
C CYS A 31 -25.00 0.33 2.81
N LEU A 32 -26.29 0.01 3.00
CA LEU A 32 -26.96 0.11 4.30
C LEU A 32 -26.34 -0.85 5.33
N THR A 33 -25.96 -2.05 4.90
CA THR A 33 -25.24 -3.01 5.74
C THR A 33 -23.87 -2.47 6.14
N VAL A 34 -23.10 -1.92 5.19
CA VAL A 34 -21.79 -1.29 5.45
C VAL A 34 -21.93 -0.12 6.41
N PHE A 35 -22.94 0.73 6.23
CA PHE A 35 -23.25 1.85 7.13
C PHE A 35 -23.59 1.36 8.55
N GLY A 36 -24.42 0.32 8.68
CA GLY A 36 -24.73 -0.32 9.96
C GLY A 36 -23.48 -0.87 10.66
N VAL A 37 -22.57 -1.51 9.93
CA VAL A 37 -21.28 -1.99 10.46
C VAL A 37 -20.40 -0.83 10.91
N THR A 38 -20.43 0.30 10.22
CA THR A 38 -19.65 1.51 10.56
C THR A 38 -20.04 2.05 11.93
N LEU A 39 -21.34 2.23 12.15
CA LEU A 39 -21.88 2.67 13.44
C LEU A 39 -21.67 1.63 14.54
N GLY A 40 -21.77 0.35 14.19
CA GLY A 40 -21.62 -0.78 15.10
C GLY A 40 -20.18 -1.18 15.42
N LEU A 41 -19.17 -0.66 14.73
CA LEU A 41 -17.77 -1.09 14.83
C LEU A 41 -17.20 -1.10 16.26
N PRO A 42 -17.41 -0.07 17.12
CA PRO A 42 -16.93 -0.14 18.51
C PRO A 42 -17.63 -1.24 19.32
N PHE A 43 -18.93 -1.46 19.12
CA PHE A 43 -19.68 -2.52 19.79
C PHE A 43 -19.25 -3.91 19.32
N LEU A 44 -19.00 -4.07 18.02
CA LEU A 44 -18.51 -5.31 17.41
C LEU A 44 -17.12 -5.68 17.95
N ALA A 45 -16.22 -4.71 18.11
CA ALA A 45 -14.90 -4.92 18.69
C ALA A 45 -14.98 -5.37 20.16
N ILE A 46 -15.85 -4.75 20.96
CA ILE A 46 -16.08 -5.12 22.36
C ILE A 46 -16.70 -6.52 22.46
N ALA A 47 -17.71 -6.82 21.64
CA ALA A 47 -18.35 -8.14 21.61
C ALA A 47 -17.36 -9.26 21.28
N TYR A 48 -16.49 -9.04 20.29
CA TYR A 48 -15.43 -9.99 19.94
C TYR A 48 -14.41 -10.18 21.08
N TRP A 49 -14.12 -9.13 21.85
CA TRP A 49 -13.18 -9.20 22.97
C TRP A 49 -13.76 -9.93 24.19
N ILE A 50 -15.04 -9.70 24.52
CA ILE A 50 -15.73 -10.32 25.66
C ILE A 50 -15.94 -11.83 25.42
N ALA A 51 -16.34 -12.21 24.20
CA ALA A 51 -16.59 -13.60 23.85
C ALA A 51 -15.90 -13.96 22.53
N PRO A 52 -14.58 -14.23 22.55
CA PRO A 52 -13.92 -14.90 21.44
C PRO A 52 -14.37 -16.37 21.47
N CYS A 53 -15.58 -16.64 20.96
CA CYS A 53 -16.23 -17.94 21.06
C CYS A 53 -15.27 -19.07 20.72
N SER A 54 -15.00 -19.91 21.72
CA SER A 54 -14.12 -21.06 21.66
C SER A 54 -14.55 -22.03 20.56
N LYS A 55 -13.59 -22.55 19.80
CA LYS A 55 -13.73 -23.60 18.77
C LYS A 55 -14.27 -24.96 19.29
N HIS A 56 -14.84 -25.04 20.50
CA HIS A 56 -15.22 -26.31 21.13
C HIS A 56 -16.62 -26.84 20.77
N ALA A 57 -17.41 -26.11 19.97
CA ALA A 57 -18.72 -26.59 19.50
C ALA A 57 -18.62 -27.37 18.16
N ARG A 58 -17.57 -28.18 17.95
CA ARG A 58 -17.43 -29.05 16.76
C ARG A 58 -17.66 -30.53 17.04
N SER A 59 -18.20 -30.90 18.20
CA SER A 59 -18.60 -32.29 18.41
C SER A 59 -19.91 -32.37 19.18
N LYS A 60 -20.90 -32.94 18.48
CA LYS A 60 -22.21 -33.42 18.90
C LYS A 60 -23.38 -32.47 18.64
N SER A 61 -24.15 -32.92 17.64
CA SER A 61 -25.60 -32.79 17.48
C SER A 61 -26.35 -32.45 18.77
N VAL A 62 -27.22 -31.44 18.67
CA VAL A 62 -28.62 -31.37 19.11
C VAL A 62 -28.96 -29.90 19.34
N GLU A 63 -30.11 -29.50 18.79
CA GLU A 63 -30.76 -28.19 18.87
C GLU A 63 -30.60 -27.50 20.22
N SER A 64 -29.86 -26.39 20.23
CA SER A 64 -30.10 -25.29 21.16
C SER A 64 -29.74 -23.98 20.46
N LYS A 65 -30.71 -23.06 20.40
CA LYS A 65 -30.54 -21.72 19.82
C LYS A 65 -29.37 -21.02 20.52
N PRO A 66 -28.32 -20.56 19.81
CA PRO A 66 -27.26 -19.79 20.44
C PRO A 66 -27.80 -18.44 20.88
N SER A 67 -27.27 -17.91 21.98
CA SER A 67 -27.49 -16.51 22.38
C SER A 67 -26.91 -15.58 21.31
N GLY A 68 -27.62 -14.50 20.96
CA GLY A 68 -27.30 -13.64 19.81
C GLY A 68 -25.88 -13.06 19.79
N ALA A 69 -25.22 -12.94 20.96
CA ALA A 69 -23.83 -12.50 21.06
C ALA A 69 -22.81 -13.52 20.48
N SER A 70 -23.10 -14.82 20.53
CA SER A 70 -22.22 -15.88 20.04
C SER A 70 -22.23 -16.01 18.51
N GLU A 71 -23.36 -15.70 17.88
CA GLU A 71 -23.54 -15.72 16.43
C GLU A 71 -22.79 -14.54 15.76
N LEU A 72 -22.83 -13.37 16.40
CA LEU A 72 -22.12 -12.15 15.98
C LEU A 72 -20.59 -12.34 15.89
N GLY A 73 -19.99 -13.08 16.83
CA GLY A 73 -18.55 -13.39 16.79
C GLY A 73 -18.15 -14.29 15.62
N HIS A 74 -19.05 -15.19 15.18
CA HIS A 74 -18.83 -16.03 14.00
C HIS A 74 -19.00 -15.24 12.71
N ILE A 75 -19.99 -14.34 12.64
CA ILE A 75 -20.22 -13.44 11.51
C ILE A 75 -19.03 -12.51 11.28
N LEU A 76 -18.44 -11.94 12.34
CA LEU A 76 -17.26 -11.06 12.22
C LEU A 76 -16.01 -11.78 11.67
N ARG A 77 -15.95 -13.11 11.81
CA ARG A 77 -14.86 -13.93 11.27
C ARG A 77 -15.00 -14.18 9.77
N SER A 78 -16.16 -13.91 9.18
CA SER A 78 -16.34 -14.03 7.74
C SER A 78 -15.43 -13.06 6.97
N PRO A 79 -14.84 -13.47 5.84
CA PRO A 79 -13.88 -12.64 5.09
C PRO A 79 -14.46 -11.29 4.68
N PHE A 80 -15.71 -11.27 4.21
CA PHE A 80 -16.41 -10.04 3.84
C PHE A 80 -16.52 -9.07 5.01
N MET A 81 -16.91 -9.54 6.20
CA MET A 81 -17.04 -8.68 7.37
C MET A 81 -15.70 -8.13 7.85
N LYS A 82 -14.61 -8.91 7.77
CA LYS A 82 -13.27 -8.40 8.03
C LYS A 82 -12.92 -7.26 7.07
N PHE A 83 -13.11 -7.48 5.77
CA PHE A 83 -12.84 -6.46 4.75
C PHE A 83 -13.64 -5.17 5.01
N VAL A 84 -14.95 -5.28 5.25
CA VAL A 84 -15.80 -4.13 5.57
C VAL A 84 -15.33 -3.44 6.86
N ALA A 85 -15.01 -4.18 7.91
CA ALA A 85 -14.55 -3.59 9.17
C ALA A 85 -13.21 -2.82 9.01
N HIS A 86 -12.27 -3.36 8.24
CA HIS A 86 -11.00 -2.68 7.92
C HIS A 86 -11.23 -1.44 7.04
N ALA A 87 -12.03 -1.55 5.99
CA ALA A 87 -12.40 -0.42 5.14
C ALA A 87 -13.09 0.69 5.94
N MET A 88 -14.08 0.34 6.76
CA MET A 88 -14.83 1.33 7.54
C MET A 88 -13.98 1.97 8.62
N SER A 89 -13.12 1.23 9.32
CA SER A 89 -12.15 1.84 10.24
C SER A 89 -11.25 2.85 9.53
N PHE A 90 -10.79 2.53 8.33
CA PHE A 90 -9.97 3.46 7.55
C PHE A 90 -10.76 4.71 7.12
N THR A 91 -12.03 4.56 6.71
CA THR A 91 -12.88 5.73 6.42
C THR A 91 -13.15 6.59 7.66
N ILE A 92 -13.30 5.99 8.85
CA ILE A 92 -13.43 6.72 10.12
C ILE A 92 -12.12 7.48 10.41
N PHE A 93 -10.96 6.87 10.17
CA PHE A 93 -9.67 7.54 10.30
C PHE A 93 -9.57 8.79 9.40
N LEU A 94 -9.95 8.68 8.12
CA LEU A 94 -10.00 9.85 7.23
C LEU A 94 -11.00 10.91 7.71
N GLY A 95 -12.17 10.48 8.20
CA GLY A 95 -13.13 11.37 8.84
C GLY A 95 -12.55 12.10 10.05
N LEU A 96 -11.77 11.43 10.90
CA LEU A 96 -11.07 12.04 12.04
C LEU A 96 -10.03 13.08 11.59
N LEU A 97 -9.33 12.85 10.48
CA LEU A 97 -8.41 13.85 9.90
C LEU A 97 -9.16 15.11 9.45
N VAL A 98 -10.32 14.94 8.82
CA VAL A 98 -11.19 16.05 8.40
C VAL A 98 -11.75 16.79 9.62
N LEU A 99 -12.22 16.07 10.64
CA LEU A 99 -12.69 16.65 11.90
C LEU A 99 -11.58 17.39 12.65
N ASN A 100 -10.33 16.95 12.58
CA ASN A 100 -9.20 17.69 13.17
C ASN A 100 -8.94 19.05 12.48
N ALA A 101 -9.41 19.20 11.25
CA ALA A 101 -9.35 20.44 10.50
C ALA A 101 -10.63 21.29 10.61
N SER A 102 -11.75 20.72 11.10
CA SER A 102 -13.08 21.35 10.98
C SER A 102 -13.22 22.66 11.74
N ASP A 103 -12.53 22.81 12.87
CA ASP A 103 -12.57 24.04 13.69
C ASP A 103 -12.09 25.29 12.93
N ARG A 104 -11.42 25.10 11.77
CA ARG A 104 -10.84 26.16 10.94
C ARG A 104 -11.53 26.33 9.59
N PHE A 105 -12.67 25.67 9.34
CA PHE A 105 -13.35 25.73 8.03
C PHE A 105 -13.92 27.11 7.71
N GLU A 106 -14.41 27.85 8.70
CA GLU A 106 -14.87 29.25 8.53
C GLU A 106 -13.70 30.26 8.53
N GLY A 107 -12.46 29.79 8.63
CA GLY A 107 -11.28 30.61 8.82
C GLY A 107 -10.87 30.78 10.28
N VAL A 108 -9.66 31.30 10.50
CA VAL A 108 -9.11 31.53 11.84
C VAL A 108 -9.52 32.93 12.32
N LYS A 109 -10.06 33.02 13.54
CA LYS A 109 -10.57 34.29 14.12
C LYS A 109 -9.49 35.32 14.45
N ASN A 110 -8.25 34.87 14.72
CA ASN A 110 -7.17 35.73 15.18
C ASN A 110 -6.09 35.89 14.11
N LEU A 111 -5.43 37.04 14.10
CA LEU A 111 -4.34 37.28 13.15
C LEU A 111 -3.05 36.54 13.58
N PRO A 112 -2.15 36.20 12.64
CA PRO A 112 -0.91 35.46 12.95
C PRO A 112 0.10 36.19 13.85
N ASN A 113 -0.07 37.50 14.06
CA ASN A 113 0.76 38.37 14.90
C ASN A 113 0.23 38.53 16.33
N GLU A 114 -1.00 38.11 16.61
CA GLU A 114 -1.63 38.27 17.93
C GLU A 114 -1.41 37.02 18.80
N THR A 115 -1.08 37.23 20.07
CA THR A 115 -0.91 36.16 21.06
C THR A 115 -2.03 36.20 22.09
N ILE A 116 -2.85 35.15 22.16
CA ILE A 116 -3.92 35.02 23.15
C ILE A 116 -3.60 33.90 24.12
N THR A 117 -3.44 34.25 25.40
CA THR A 117 -3.18 33.33 26.51
C THR A 117 -4.36 33.32 27.47
N ASP A 118 -4.70 32.16 28.04
CA ASP A 118 -5.83 32.06 28.98
C ASP A 118 -5.47 32.63 30.37
N HIS A 119 -4.18 32.56 30.72
CA HIS A 119 -3.63 33.12 31.94
C HIS A 119 -2.41 34.00 31.63
N PRO A 120 -2.19 35.11 32.36
CA PRO A 120 -1.10 36.05 32.08
C PRO A 120 0.30 35.45 32.30
N ARG A 121 0.41 34.34 33.04
CA ARG A 121 1.67 33.60 33.27
C ARG A 121 1.88 32.43 32.30
N GLN A 122 0.90 32.13 31.46
CA GLN A 122 0.98 31.02 30.52
C GLN A 122 1.79 31.45 29.28
N ILE A 123 2.77 30.65 28.90
CA ILE A 123 3.51 30.84 27.65
C ILE A 123 2.60 30.48 26.48
N PHE A 124 2.50 31.39 25.50
CA PHE A 124 1.66 31.23 24.32
C PHE A 124 1.86 29.88 23.61
N ARG A 125 3.12 29.42 23.49
CA ARG A 125 3.44 28.16 22.83
C ARG A 125 2.76 26.93 23.44
N VAL A 126 2.61 26.88 24.77
CA VAL A 126 1.97 25.76 25.47
C VAL A 126 0.55 25.53 24.97
N LYS A 127 -0.21 26.61 24.77
CA LYS A 127 -1.58 26.57 24.27
C LYS A 127 -1.66 26.07 22.82
N THR A 128 -0.66 26.39 21.99
CA THR A 128 -0.65 25.99 20.56
C THR A 128 -0.16 24.56 20.33
N THR A 129 0.73 24.05 21.18
CA THR A 129 1.36 22.72 21.02
C THR A 129 0.69 21.62 21.83
N GLN A 130 -0.34 21.94 22.63
CA GLN A 130 -1.08 20.93 23.39
C GLN A 130 -1.83 19.97 22.46
N PHE A 131 -1.90 18.70 22.85
CA PHE A 131 -2.62 17.68 22.09
C PHE A 131 -4.12 17.77 22.32
N SER A 132 -4.89 17.84 21.24
CA SER A 132 -6.34 17.73 21.28
C SER A 132 -6.78 16.26 21.42
N TRP A 133 -8.03 16.03 21.84
CA TRP A 133 -8.59 14.68 21.90
C TRP A 133 -8.65 14.01 20.52
N THR A 134 -8.90 14.77 19.45
CA THR A 134 -8.87 14.28 18.07
C THR A 134 -7.48 13.82 17.67
N GLU A 135 -6.43 14.58 17.99
CA GLU A 135 -5.03 14.21 17.73
C GLU A 135 -4.63 12.93 18.47
N LEU A 136 -5.04 12.78 19.74
CA LEU A 136 -4.78 11.55 20.52
C LEU A 136 -5.49 10.32 19.91
N LEU A 137 -6.71 10.48 19.40
CA LEU A 137 -7.41 9.41 18.68
C LEU A 137 -6.67 9.05 17.38
N ILE A 138 -6.24 10.05 16.59
CA ILE A 138 -5.46 9.86 15.38
C ILE A 138 -4.16 9.08 15.68
N MET A 139 -3.43 9.46 16.74
CA MET A 139 -2.23 8.73 17.16
C MET A 139 -2.53 7.27 17.49
N LYS A 140 -3.63 6.99 18.19
CA LYS A 140 -4.04 5.61 18.51
C LYS A 140 -4.30 4.79 17.24
N TRP A 141 -4.92 5.39 16.21
CA TRP A 141 -5.13 4.76 14.91
C TRP A 141 -3.81 4.48 14.19
N ILE A 142 -2.90 5.44 14.17
CA ILE A 142 -1.60 5.31 13.52
C ILE A 142 -0.78 4.21 14.18
N LEU A 143 -0.75 4.14 15.51
CA LEU A 143 -0.12 3.04 16.25
C LEU A 143 -0.72 1.68 15.87
N GLY A 144 -2.04 1.61 15.71
CA GLY A 144 -2.72 0.42 15.23
C GLY A 144 -2.29 0.03 13.81
N MET A 145 -2.21 1.00 12.89
CA MET A 145 -1.75 0.73 11.51
C MET A 145 -0.29 0.29 11.47
N ILE A 146 0.61 0.95 12.22
CA ILE A 146 2.02 0.53 12.36
C ILE A 146 2.12 -0.90 12.86
N TRP A 147 1.34 -1.26 13.89
CA TRP A 147 1.33 -2.62 14.41
C TRP A 147 0.84 -3.65 13.38
N SER A 148 -0.09 -3.27 12.49
CA SER A 148 -0.54 -4.12 11.40
C SER A 148 0.56 -4.32 10.36
N GLU A 149 1.23 -3.25 9.92
CA GLU A 149 2.33 -3.33 8.96
C GLU A 149 3.51 -4.14 9.51
N CYS A 150 3.86 -3.96 10.78
CA CYS A 150 4.91 -4.76 11.43
C CYS A 150 4.60 -6.27 11.40
N LYS A 151 3.33 -6.65 11.53
CA LYS A 151 2.93 -8.06 11.41
C LYS A 151 3.01 -8.56 9.97
N GLU A 152 2.61 -7.74 9.00
CA GLU A 152 2.71 -8.08 7.58
C GLU A 152 4.16 -8.34 7.17
N ILE A 153 5.07 -7.43 7.53
CA ILE A 153 6.50 -7.57 7.26
C ILE A 153 7.08 -8.83 7.92
N TRP A 154 6.55 -9.22 9.10
CA TRP A 154 6.99 -10.43 9.79
C TRP A 154 6.47 -11.71 9.13
N GLU A 155 5.26 -11.69 8.57
CA GLU A 155 4.62 -12.85 7.93
C GLU A 155 5.17 -13.10 6.51
N GLU A 156 5.30 -12.04 5.70
CA GLU A 156 5.76 -12.12 4.30
C GLU A 156 7.29 -12.06 4.17
N GLY A 157 7.95 -11.39 5.11
CA GLY A 157 9.37 -11.10 5.04
C GLY A 157 9.68 -9.81 4.25
N PRO A 158 10.82 -9.15 4.54
CA PRO A 158 11.11 -7.81 4.05
C PRO A 158 11.34 -7.74 2.53
N ARG A 159 11.83 -8.82 1.90
CA ARG A 159 12.10 -8.85 0.46
C ARG A 159 10.81 -8.82 -0.36
N GLU A 160 9.83 -9.63 0.02
CA GLU A 160 8.55 -9.71 -0.68
C GLU A 160 7.73 -8.45 -0.46
N TYR A 161 7.78 -7.89 0.75
CA TYR A 161 7.10 -6.64 1.11
C TYR A 161 7.54 -5.45 0.23
N VAL A 162 8.85 -5.23 0.07
CA VAL A 162 9.38 -4.07 -0.68
C VAL A 162 9.14 -4.17 -2.19
N LEU A 163 8.91 -5.37 -2.74
CA LEU A 163 8.57 -5.55 -4.15
C LEU A 163 7.17 -5.00 -4.49
N HIS A 164 6.31 -4.79 -3.50
CA HIS A 164 4.99 -4.20 -3.67
C HIS A 164 5.04 -2.68 -3.41
N LEU A 165 4.94 -1.88 -4.48
CA LEU A 165 4.97 -0.40 -4.43
C LEU A 165 3.92 0.20 -3.48
N TRP A 166 2.77 -0.45 -3.40
CA TRP A 166 1.68 -0.11 -2.51
C TRP A 166 2.09 -0.21 -1.03
N ASN A 167 2.73 -1.33 -0.65
CA ASN A 167 3.26 -1.54 0.70
C ASN A 167 4.34 -0.49 1.06
N LEU A 168 5.17 -0.11 0.08
CA LEU A 168 6.15 0.98 0.26
C LEU A 168 5.48 2.34 0.50
N LEU A 169 4.37 2.64 -0.20
CA LEU A 169 3.59 3.86 0.02
C LEU A 169 3.01 3.87 1.43
N ASP A 170 2.45 2.76 1.90
CA ASP A 170 1.88 2.64 3.26
C ASP A 170 2.96 2.81 4.35
N PHE A 171 4.11 2.16 4.19
CA PHE A 171 5.27 2.36 5.07
C PHE A 171 5.73 3.82 5.07
N GLY A 172 5.84 4.45 3.89
CA GLY A 172 6.20 5.85 3.73
C GLY A 172 5.22 6.78 4.43
N MET A 173 3.92 6.63 4.19
CA MET A 173 2.85 7.40 4.83
C MET A 173 2.91 7.30 6.36
N LEU A 174 3.03 6.10 6.91
CA LEU A 174 3.12 5.90 8.36
C LEU A 174 4.41 6.49 8.95
N SER A 175 5.53 6.37 8.24
CA SER A 175 6.80 6.96 8.68
C SER A 175 6.73 8.49 8.77
N ILE A 176 6.08 9.14 7.82
CA ILE A 176 5.88 10.61 7.81
C ILE A 176 4.94 11.02 8.94
N PHE A 177 3.88 10.26 9.21
CA PHE A 177 3.02 10.51 10.38
C PHE A 177 3.81 10.44 11.69
N VAL A 178 4.65 9.42 11.88
CA VAL A 178 5.49 9.29 13.08
C VAL A 178 6.49 10.45 13.17
N ALA A 179 7.14 10.83 12.08
CA ALA A 179 8.05 11.97 12.04
C ALA A 179 7.35 13.29 12.42
N SER A 180 6.13 13.52 11.91
CA SER A 180 5.32 14.68 12.28
C SER A 180 4.98 14.70 13.77
N PHE A 181 4.44 13.61 14.31
CA PHE A 181 4.04 13.55 15.72
C PHE A 181 5.22 13.61 16.68
N THR A 182 6.37 13.05 16.31
CA THR A 182 7.60 13.19 17.10
C THR A 182 8.12 14.63 17.11
N ALA A 183 8.12 15.33 15.96
CA ALA A 183 8.46 16.76 15.92
C ALA A 183 7.52 17.62 16.78
N ARG A 184 6.21 17.35 16.72
CA ARG A 184 5.19 18.00 17.57
C ARG A 184 5.39 17.70 19.06
N PHE A 185 5.69 16.44 19.39
CA PHE A 185 5.99 16.04 20.77
C PHE A 185 7.25 16.73 21.30
N MET A 186 8.30 16.88 20.49
CA MET A 186 9.50 17.66 20.86
C MET A 186 9.18 19.14 21.09
N ALA A 187 8.31 19.75 20.27
CA ALA A 187 7.85 21.12 20.48
C ALA A 187 7.06 21.26 21.79
N PHE A 188 6.19 20.29 22.09
CA PHE A 188 5.43 20.23 23.34
C PHE A 188 6.34 20.10 24.58
N LEU A 189 7.35 19.22 24.54
CA LEU A 189 8.30 19.06 25.65
C LEU A 189 9.03 20.37 25.96
N LYS A 190 9.56 21.06 24.94
CA LYS A 190 10.25 22.35 25.12
C LYS A 190 9.32 23.44 25.66
N ALA A 191 8.07 23.49 25.18
CA ALA A 191 7.08 24.44 25.68
C ALA A 191 6.74 24.17 27.16
N ARG A 192 6.61 22.90 27.56
CA ARG A 192 6.35 22.49 28.94
C ARG A 192 7.51 22.79 29.87
N GLU A 193 8.75 22.49 29.46
CA GLU A 193 9.96 22.80 30.23
C GLU A 193 10.08 24.32 30.48
N ALA A 194 9.82 25.13 29.44
CA ALA A 194 9.81 26.58 29.58
C ALA A 194 8.71 27.09 30.53
N GLN A 195 7.51 26.51 30.50
CA GLN A 195 6.44 26.87 31.44
C GLN A 195 6.84 26.54 32.88
N GLN A 196 7.41 25.37 33.12
CA GLN A 196 7.89 24.96 34.44
C GLN A 196 8.95 25.93 34.99
N TYR A 197 9.86 26.41 34.13
CA TYR A 197 10.85 27.40 34.50
C TYR A 197 10.22 28.76 34.91
N VAL A 198 9.20 29.22 34.18
CA VAL A 198 8.46 30.45 34.52
C VAL A 198 7.72 30.31 35.84
N ASP A 199 7.05 29.19 36.06
CA ASP A 199 6.27 28.92 37.26
C ASP A 199 7.17 28.84 38.51
N GLN A 200 8.35 28.21 38.39
CA GLN A 200 9.31 28.10 39.50
C GLN A 200 9.95 29.45 39.85
N ASN A 201 10.45 30.19 38.85
CA ASN A 201 11.22 31.41 39.09
C ASN A 201 10.35 32.67 39.25
N HIS A 202 9.02 32.54 39.14
CA HIS A 202 8.07 33.65 39.22
C HIS A 202 8.42 34.83 38.30
N VAL A 203 9.10 34.54 37.18
CA VAL A 203 9.59 35.57 36.26
C VAL A 203 8.38 36.12 35.51
N PRO A 204 8.12 37.45 35.54
CA PRO A 204 7.09 38.02 34.69
C PRO A 204 7.47 37.79 33.23
N VAL A 205 6.50 37.41 32.39
CA VAL A 205 6.67 37.10 30.95
C VAL A 205 7.34 38.25 30.17
N HIS A 206 7.34 39.46 30.74
CA HIS A 206 7.96 40.68 30.19
C HIS A 206 9.31 41.08 30.82
N TYR A 207 9.88 40.29 31.74
CA TYR A 207 11.20 40.61 32.30
C TYR A 207 12.25 40.53 31.20
N SER A 208 13.38 41.25 31.29
CA SER A 208 14.46 41.23 30.27
C SER A 208 15.86 41.08 30.88
N GLY A 209 15.95 40.77 32.18
CA GLY A 209 17.21 40.76 32.91
C GLY A 209 17.68 39.34 33.27
N GLY A 210 18.89 38.96 32.85
CA GLY A 210 19.70 37.94 33.53
C GLY A 210 19.89 36.58 32.85
N MET A 211 19.23 36.30 31.73
CA MET A 211 19.37 35.00 31.03
C MET A 211 20.45 35.06 29.94
N LEU A 212 21.24 33.99 29.79
CA LEU A 212 22.22 33.84 28.70
C LEU A 212 21.53 34.14 27.35
N LYS A 213 22.11 34.99 26.49
CA LYS A 213 21.50 35.50 25.24
C LYS A 213 20.87 34.40 24.35
N PHE A 214 21.49 33.22 24.32
CA PHE A 214 20.98 32.04 23.59
C PHE A 214 19.70 31.46 24.22
N LEU A 215 19.71 31.24 25.53
CA LEU A 215 18.55 30.78 26.28
C LEU A 215 17.41 31.80 26.18
N TRP A 216 17.74 33.10 26.25
CA TRP A 216 16.80 34.21 26.10
C TRP A 216 16.14 34.21 24.73
N CYS A 217 16.89 34.00 23.66
CA CYS A 217 16.37 33.95 22.29
C CYS A 217 15.40 32.77 22.10
N LEU A 218 15.72 31.60 22.66
CA LEU A 218 14.84 30.44 22.63
C LEU A 218 13.54 30.70 23.40
N PHE A 219 13.64 31.34 24.57
CA PHE A 219 12.51 31.71 25.41
C PHE A 219 11.62 32.78 24.77
N LEU A 220 12.21 33.76 24.10
CA LEU A 220 11.49 34.79 23.35
C LEU A 220 10.73 34.20 22.16
N GLY A 221 11.31 33.20 21.48
CA GLY A 221 10.65 32.46 20.42
C GLY A 221 9.41 31.69 20.88
N LEU A 222 9.38 31.22 22.14
CA LEU A 222 8.23 30.51 22.73
C LEU A 222 7.09 31.46 23.15
N ILE A 223 7.39 32.73 23.42
CA ILE A 223 6.38 33.76 23.74
C ILE A 223 5.84 34.40 22.46
N SER A 224 6.63 34.39 21.38
CA SER A 224 6.33 35.10 20.14
C SER A 224 5.23 34.45 19.29
N ALA A 225 4.49 35.30 18.57
CA ALA A 225 3.52 34.90 17.55
C ALA A 225 4.19 34.27 16.31
N ARG A 226 3.37 33.65 15.44
CA ARG A 226 3.84 32.82 14.30
C ARG A 226 4.79 33.54 13.35
N ASN A 227 4.61 34.85 13.18
CA ASN A 227 5.45 35.70 12.32
C ASN A 227 6.93 35.77 12.72
N ARG A 228 7.27 35.49 13.98
CA ARG A 228 8.63 35.56 14.52
C ARG A 228 9.22 34.18 14.83
N TRP A 229 8.54 33.11 14.44
CA TRP A 229 9.07 31.76 14.63
C TRP A 229 10.30 31.54 13.76
N LEU A 230 11.21 30.71 14.27
CA LEU A 230 12.40 30.33 13.51
C LEU A 230 11.97 29.49 12.29
N PRO A 231 12.57 29.68 11.09
CA PRO A 231 12.19 28.90 9.91
C PRO A 231 12.33 27.38 10.08
N SER A 232 13.25 26.93 10.94
CA SER A 232 13.50 25.52 11.26
C SER A 232 12.78 25.03 12.53
N ASP A 233 11.72 25.73 12.96
CA ASP A 233 10.97 25.40 14.16
C ASP A 233 10.26 24.02 14.04
N PRO A 234 10.41 23.09 15.01
CA PRO A 234 9.82 21.75 14.93
C PRO A 234 8.30 21.72 14.72
N GLN A 235 7.59 22.75 15.16
CA GLN A 235 6.15 22.88 14.92
C GLN A 235 5.83 23.06 13.44
N ILE A 236 6.56 23.93 12.72
CA ILE A 236 6.36 24.16 11.29
C ILE A 236 6.67 22.89 10.51
N ILE A 237 7.77 22.20 10.86
CA ILE A 237 8.13 20.92 10.27
C ILE A 237 7.03 19.88 10.51
N SER A 238 6.47 19.80 11.72
CA SER A 238 5.37 18.90 12.02
C SER A 238 4.12 19.20 11.18
N GLU A 239 3.74 20.47 11.02
CA GLU A 239 2.59 20.88 10.21
C GLU A 239 2.79 20.53 8.73
N GLY A 240 3.99 20.74 8.18
CA GLY A 240 4.33 20.39 6.81
C GLY A 240 4.31 18.89 6.55
N LEU A 241 4.96 18.09 7.40
CA LEU A 241 4.95 16.63 7.30
C LEU A 241 3.55 16.05 7.51
N TYR A 242 2.78 16.59 8.46
CA TYR A 242 1.39 16.19 8.69
C TYR A 242 0.53 16.41 7.44
N ALA A 243 0.65 17.56 6.77
CA ALA A 243 -0.10 17.84 5.55
C ALA A 243 0.21 16.83 4.42
N ILE A 244 1.49 16.51 4.23
CA ILE A 244 1.92 15.48 3.26
C ILE A 244 1.33 14.12 3.63
N ALA A 245 1.40 13.73 4.91
CA ALA A 245 0.86 12.47 5.39
C ALA A 245 -0.66 12.36 5.21
N VAL A 246 -1.40 13.47 5.41
CA VAL A 246 -2.84 13.53 5.15
C VAL A 246 -3.13 13.24 3.67
N VAL A 247 -2.44 13.89 2.73
CA VAL A 247 -2.62 13.62 1.29
C VAL A 247 -2.33 12.15 0.94
N LEU A 248 -1.21 11.62 1.42
CA LEU A 248 -0.86 10.22 1.20
C LEU A 248 -1.90 9.27 1.81
N SER A 249 -2.48 9.61 2.96
CA SER A 249 -3.53 8.79 3.56
C SER A 249 -4.78 8.70 2.67
N PHE A 250 -5.22 9.79 2.02
CA PHE A 250 -6.35 9.71 1.09
C PHE A 250 -6.06 8.85 -0.14
N SER A 251 -4.81 8.79 -0.60
CA SER A 251 -4.42 7.92 -1.72
C SER A 251 -4.63 6.42 -1.42
N ARG A 252 -4.62 6.03 -0.14
CA ARG A 252 -4.85 4.64 0.30
C ARG A 252 -6.28 4.14 0.03
N ILE A 253 -7.24 5.01 -0.26
CA ILE A 253 -8.59 4.57 -0.70
C ILE A 253 -8.50 3.68 -1.94
N ALA A 254 -7.46 3.85 -2.75
CA ALA A 254 -7.19 3.00 -3.91
C ALA A 254 -7.12 1.50 -3.56
N TYR A 255 -6.79 1.08 -2.34
CA TYR A 255 -6.81 -0.35 -1.98
C TYR A 255 -8.20 -0.97 -1.91
N ILE A 256 -9.24 -0.16 -1.72
CA ILE A 256 -10.63 -0.62 -1.56
C ILE A 256 -11.32 -0.69 -2.93
N LEU A 257 -10.91 0.15 -3.88
CA LEU A 257 -11.49 0.26 -5.22
C LEU A 257 -11.52 -1.06 -6.03
N PRO A 258 -10.53 -1.98 -5.96
CA PRO A 258 -10.54 -3.24 -6.72
C PRO A 258 -11.66 -4.19 -6.30
N ALA A 259 -12.24 -3.98 -5.11
CA ALA A 259 -13.36 -4.80 -4.64
C ALA A 259 -14.66 -4.52 -5.42
N ASN A 260 -14.77 -3.35 -6.05
CA ASN A 260 -15.94 -3.00 -6.86
C ASN A 260 -15.75 -3.43 -8.33
N GLU A 261 -16.85 -3.86 -8.94
CA GLU A 261 -16.88 -4.31 -10.34
C GLU A 261 -16.68 -3.18 -11.34
N SER A 262 -17.22 -1.98 -11.08
CA SER A 262 -17.06 -0.85 -12.00
C SER A 262 -15.72 -0.13 -11.85
N PHE A 263 -15.17 -0.01 -10.64
CA PHE A 263 -13.93 0.74 -10.40
C PHE A 263 -12.66 -0.11 -10.50
N GLY A 264 -12.77 -1.43 -10.35
CA GLY A 264 -11.62 -2.32 -10.33
C GLY A 264 -10.82 -2.36 -11.64
N PRO A 265 -11.44 -2.69 -12.79
CA PRO A 265 -10.75 -2.69 -14.08
C PRO A 265 -10.13 -1.33 -14.43
N LEU A 266 -10.84 -0.24 -14.13
CA LEU A 266 -10.36 1.13 -14.34
C LEU A 266 -9.10 1.45 -13.53
N GLN A 267 -9.03 1.00 -12.27
CA GLN A 267 -7.85 1.22 -11.46
C GLN A 267 -6.66 0.39 -11.94
N ILE A 268 -6.88 -0.86 -12.33
CA ILE A 268 -5.80 -1.76 -12.76
C ILE A 268 -5.18 -1.26 -14.08
N SER A 269 -6.01 -0.82 -15.03
CA SER A 269 -5.55 -0.20 -16.28
C SER A 269 -4.77 1.10 -16.02
N LEU A 270 -5.24 1.97 -15.12
CA LEU A 270 -4.51 3.17 -14.71
C LEU A 270 -3.15 2.83 -14.08
N GLY A 271 -3.10 1.86 -13.16
CA GLY A 271 -1.86 1.46 -12.52
C GLY A 271 -0.80 0.91 -13.48
N ARG A 272 -1.22 0.34 -14.61
CA ARG A 272 -0.31 -0.17 -15.66
C ARG A 272 0.14 0.92 -16.62
N THR A 273 -0.76 1.77 -17.08
CA THR A 273 -0.39 2.93 -17.92
C THR A 273 0.63 3.82 -17.20
N VAL A 274 0.52 3.99 -15.87
CA VAL A 274 1.55 4.69 -15.06
C VAL A 274 2.94 4.07 -15.17
N LYS A 275 3.07 2.74 -15.24
CA LYS A 275 4.37 2.08 -15.43
C LYS A 275 4.98 2.37 -16.79
N ASP A 276 4.15 2.49 -17.83
CA ASP A 276 4.61 2.88 -19.16
C ASP A 276 4.96 4.37 -19.25
N ILE A 277 4.21 5.23 -18.56
CA ILE A 277 4.53 6.67 -18.41
C ILE A 277 5.94 6.84 -17.83
N PHE A 278 6.35 6.04 -16.84
CA PHE A 278 7.70 6.14 -16.26
C PHE A 278 8.82 5.89 -17.29
N LYS A 279 8.62 5.02 -18.29
CA LYS A 279 9.62 4.79 -19.35
C LYS A 279 9.78 6.07 -20.20
N PHE A 280 8.68 6.74 -20.53
CA PHE A 280 8.70 7.98 -21.30
C PHE A 280 9.23 9.17 -20.48
N MET A 281 8.96 9.21 -19.17
CA MET A 281 9.44 10.27 -18.27
C MET A 281 10.97 10.39 -18.25
N VAL A 282 11.72 9.34 -18.59
CA VAL A 282 13.18 9.42 -18.72
C VAL A 282 13.60 10.42 -19.80
N ILE A 283 12.98 10.36 -20.97
CA ILE A 283 13.26 11.30 -22.08
C ILE A 283 12.83 12.71 -21.68
N PHE A 284 11.67 12.83 -21.04
CA PHE A 284 11.14 14.10 -20.55
C PHE A 284 12.11 14.78 -19.57
N ILE A 285 12.60 14.05 -18.56
CA ILE A 285 13.55 14.56 -17.56
C ILE A 285 14.88 14.95 -18.21
N MET A 286 15.37 14.17 -19.19
CA MET A 286 16.61 14.47 -19.91
C MET A 286 16.53 15.82 -20.63
N VAL A 287 15.45 16.05 -21.39
CA VAL A 287 15.23 17.32 -22.09
C VAL A 287 15.04 18.47 -21.09
N PHE A 288 14.25 18.25 -20.04
CA PHE A 288 14.00 19.24 -18.99
C PHE A 288 15.30 19.71 -18.33
N VAL A 289 16.18 18.79 -17.91
CA VAL A 289 17.47 19.11 -17.27
C VAL A 289 18.41 19.83 -18.23
N ALA A 290 18.44 19.45 -19.51
CA ALA A 290 19.27 20.12 -20.52
C ALA A 290 18.91 21.61 -20.66
N PHE A 291 17.62 21.93 -20.78
CA PHE A 291 17.16 23.32 -20.85
C PHE A 291 17.30 24.06 -19.51
N MET A 292 17.09 23.38 -18.37
CA MET A 292 17.30 23.97 -17.05
C MET A 292 18.74 24.44 -16.86
N ILE A 293 19.72 23.59 -17.17
CA ILE A 293 21.14 23.94 -17.06
C ILE A 293 21.49 25.02 -18.09
N GLY A 294 20.96 24.95 -19.31
CA GLY A 294 21.15 25.97 -20.34
C GLY A 294 20.67 27.36 -19.92
N MET A 295 19.45 27.45 -19.38
CA MET A 295 18.88 28.71 -18.89
C MET A 295 19.59 29.21 -17.63
N PHE A 296 19.96 28.32 -16.71
CA PHE A 296 20.76 28.67 -15.52
C PHE A 296 22.11 29.28 -15.92
N ASN A 297 22.85 28.63 -16.82
CA ASN A 297 24.15 29.13 -17.27
C ASN A 297 24.06 30.47 -18.02
N LEU A 298 22.93 30.74 -18.70
CA LEU A 298 22.70 32.01 -19.38
C LEU A 298 22.44 33.16 -18.39
N TYR A 299 21.67 32.89 -17.32
CA TYR A 299 21.17 33.93 -16.41
C TYR A 299 21.84 33.99 -15.03
N SER A 300 22.74 33.05 -14.70
CA SER A 300 23.42 32.99 -13.40
C SER A 300 24.14 34.30 -13.02
N TYR A 301 24.76 34.97 -14.00
CA TYR A 301 25.50 36.22 -13.80
C TYR A 301 24.61 37.46 -13.63
N TYR A 302 23.30 37.35 -13.90
CA TYR A 302 22.35 38.46 -13.88
C TYR A 302 21.54 38.53 -12.57
N LEU A 303 22.09 38.02 -11.47
CA LEU A 303 21.49 38.13 -10.15
C LEU A 303 21.32 39.62 -9.75
N GLY A 304 20.10 40.02 -9.38
CA GLY A 304 19.75 41.42 -9.07
C GLY A 304 19.45 42.31 -10.29
N ALA A 305 19.81 41.86 -11.48
CA ALA A 305 19.61 42.56 -12.75
C ALA A 305 18.32 42.17 -13.50
N LYS A 306 17.43 41.42 -12.85
CA LYS A 306 16.15 40.96 -13.39
C LYS A 306 14.97 41.48 -12.55
N TYR A 307 13.78 41.50 -13.15
CA TYR A 307 12.54 41.82 -12.44
C TYR A 307 12.09 40.66 -11.54
N ASN A 308 12.24 39.42 -12.03
CA ASN A 308 11.96 38.19 -11.29
C ASN A 308 13.26 37.42 -11.00
N PRO A 309 13.36 36.69 -9.87
CA PRO A 309 14.55 35.88 -9.52
C PRO A 309 14.73 34.62 -10.41
N ALA A 310 13.87 34.44 -11.41
CA ALA A 310 13.87 33.33 -12.34
C ALA A 310 15.23 33.12 -13.05
N PHE A 311 15.62 31.86 -13.17
CA PHE A 311 16.84 31.39 -13.85
C PHE A 311 18.19 31.78 -13.22
N THR A 312 18.19 32.47 -12.07
CA THR A 312 19.43 32.92 -11.41
C THR A 312 20.11 31.83 -10.58
N THR A 313 19.31 30.95 -9.97
CA THR A 313 19.77 29.76 -9.24
C THR A 313 19.20 28.50 -9.88
N VAL A 314 19.82 27.35 -9.63
CA VAL A 314 19.32 26.06 -10.14
C VAL A 314 17.90 25.78 -9.63
N GLU A 315 17.61 26.11 -8.38
CA GLU A 315 16.28 25.92 -7.78
C GLU A 315 15.22 26.80 -8.44
N GLU A 316 15.49 28.09 -8.64
CA GLU A 316 14.52 28.99 -9.28
C GLU A 316 14.38 28.69 -10.79
N SER A 317 15.45 28.20 -11.44
CA SER A 317 15.39 27.68 -12.81
C SER A 317 14.48 26.46 -12.90
N PHE A 318 14.59 25.52 -11.95
CA PHE A 318 13.71 24.36 -11.86
C PHE A 318 12.26 24.78 -11.67
N LYS A 319 11.95 25.66 -10.70
CA LYS A 319 10.58 26.14 -10.44
C LYS A 319 9.95 26.77 -11.67
N THR A 320 10.67 27.68 -12.32
CA THR A 320 10.14 28.46 -13.45
C THR A 320 9.88 27.59 -14.69
N LEU A 321 10.78 26.67 -15.04
CA LEU A 321 10.56 25.72 -16.12
C LEU A 321 9.49 24.67 -15.79
N PHE A 322 9.41 24.23 -14.54
CA PHE A 322 8.39 23.28 -14.11
C PHE A 322 6.98 23.89 -14.25
N TRP A 323 6.78 25.11 -13.73
CA TRP A 323 5.50 25.80 -13.83
C TRP A 323 5.16 26.25 -15.25
N SER A 324 6.14 26.41 -16.14
CA SER A 324 5.85 26.77 -17.54
C SER A 324 5.24 25.63 -18.34
N ILE A 325 5.47 24.36 -17.96
CA ILE A 325 4.78 23.20 -18.57
C ILE A 325 3.26 23.33 -18.43
N PHE A 326 2.80 23.93 -17.33
CA PHE A 326 1.38 24.18 -17.03
C PHE A 326 0.90 25.57 -17.48
N GLY A 327 1.74 26.36 -18.14
CA GLY A 327 1.40 27.71 -18.58
C GLY A 327 1.31 28.76 -17.45
N LEU A 328 1.81 28.46 -16.25
CA LEU A 328 1.77 29.36 -15.08
C LEU A 328 3.03 30.24 -14.96
N SER A 329 3.96 30.15 -15.90
CA SER A 329 5.19 30.94 -15.90
C SER A 329 5.06 32.19 -16.75
N GLU A 330 5.49 33.33 -16.20
CA GLU A 330 5.44 34.62 -16.87
C GLU A 330 6.58 34.81 -17.88
N VAL A 331 6.29 35.44 -19.01
CA VAL A 331 7.29 35.80 -20.04
C VAL A 331 8.27 36.88 -19.53
N ILE A 332 7.84 37.68 -18.55
CA ILE A 332 8.65 38.72 -17.88
C ILE A 332 9.87 38.11 -17.15
N SER A 333 9.84 36.79 -16.86
CA SER A 333 10.96 36.06 -16.27
C SER A 333 12.24 36.05 -17.12
N VAL A 334 12.15 36.32 -18.43
CA VAL A 334 13.27 36.35 -19.38
C VAL A 334 13.86 37.77 -19.51
N VAL A 335 13.06 38.79 -19.22
CA VAL A 335 13.41 40.21 -19.39
C VAL A 335 14.47 40.64 -18.37
N LEU A 336 15.47 41.38 -18.86
CA LEU A 336 16.56 41.96 -18.08
C LEU A 336 16.30 43.46 -17.84
N LYS A 337 16.88 44.01 -16.77
CA LYS A 337 16.85 45.47 -16.51
C LYS A 337 17.88 46.25 -17.33
N TYR A 338 18.91 45.55 -17.83
CA TYR A 338 19.98 46.14 -18.63
C TYR A 338 19.72 45.94 -20.13
N ASP A 339 20.29 46.81 -20.97
CA ASP A 339 20.17 46.80 -22.44
C ASP A 339 20.92 45.64 -23.15
N HIS A 340 21.20 44.54 -22.45
CA HIS A 340 21.81 43.34 -23.03
C HIS A 340 20.80 42.54 -23.88
N LYS A 341 20.30 43.16 -24.95
CA LYS A 341 19.28 42.60 -25.86
C LYS A 341 19.69 41.26 -26.47
N PHE A 342 20.99 41.02 -26.68
CA PHE A 342 21.47 39.73 -27.21
C PHE A 342 21.11 38.57 -26.27
N ILE A 343 21.40 38.70 -24.97
CA ILE A 343 21.13 37.67 -23.98
C ILE A 343 19.63 37.48 -23.79
N GLU A 344 18.88 38.58 -23.77
CA GLU A 344 17.42 38.56 -23.71
C GLU A 344 16.82 37.80 -24.91
N ASN A 345 17.28 38.09 -26.13
CA ASN A 345 16.84 37.40 -27.34
C ASN A 345 17.18 35.90 -27.31
N ILE A 346 18.39 35.54 -26.88
CA ILE A 346 18.79 34.12 -26.73
C ILE A 346 17.89 33.43 -25.68
N GLY A 347 17.58 34.10 -24.58
CA GLY A 347 16.66 33.60 -23.56
C GLY A 347 15.25 33.39 -24.10
N TYR A 348 14.73 34.33 -24.89
CA TYR A 348 13.42 34.18 -25.55
C TYR A 348 13.40 32.99 -26.50
N VAL A 349 14.46 32.80 -27.29
CA VAL A 349 14.57 31.67 -28.22
C VAL A 349 14.65 30.35 -27.47
N LEU A 350 15.53 30.23 -26.45
CA LEU A 350 15.66 29.01 -25.67
C LEU A 350 14.38 28.65 -24.92
N TYR A 351 13.73 29.64 -24.29
CA TYR A 351 12.46 29.43 -23.59
C TYR A 351 11.31 29.10 -24.57
N GLY A 352 11.29 29.71 -25.76
CA GLY A 352 10.35 29.39 -26.82
C GLY A 352 10.51 27.95 -27.33
N ILE A 353 11.73 27.55 -27.67
CA ILE A 353 12.05 26.18 -28.12
C ILE A 353 11.72 25.16 -27.03
N TYR A 354 12.01 25.48 -25.76
CA TYR A 354 11.64 24.65 -24.63
C TYR A 354 10.12 24.43 -24.58
N ASN A 355 9.30 25.48 -24.65
CA ASN A 355 7.84 25.34 -24.58
C ASN A 355 7.27 24.57 -25.78
N VAL A 356 7.79 24.80 -27.01
CA VAL A 356 7.41 24.01 -28.19
C VAL A 356 7.77 22.53 -27.99
N THR A 357 8.99 22.24 -27.55
CA THR A 357 9.46 20.85 -27.40
C THR A 357 8.72 20.14 -26.26
N MET A 358 8.58 20.77 -25.10
CA MET A 358 7.98 20.15 -23.91
C MET A 358 6.46 20.06 -24.01
N VAL A 359 5.79 21.15 -24.38
CA VAL A 359 4.31 21.22 -24.35
C VAL A 359 3.71 20.74 -25.67
N VAL A 360 4.27 21.10 -26.82
CA VAL A 360 3.67 20.72 -28.12
C VAL A 360 4.11 19.33 -28.55
N VAL A 361 5.38 18.97 -28.40
CA VAL A 361 5.87 17.66 -28.87
C VAL A 361 5.71 16.60 -27.77
N LEU A 362 6.39 16.76 -26.64
CA LEU A 362 6.47 15.70 -25.64
C LEU A 362 5.15 15.43 -24.91
N LEU A 363 4.36 16.46 -24.59
CA LEU A 363 3.04 16.26 -23.96
C LEU A 363 2.07 15.53 -24.91
N ASN A 364 2.02 15.92 -26.19
CA ASN A 364 1.15 15.29 -27.17
C ASN A 364 1.59 13.84 -27.47
N MET A 365 2.90 13.59 -27.53
CA MET A 365 3.41 12.22 -27.63
C MET A 365 3.08 11.38 -26.38
N LEU A 366 3.17 11.96 -25.18
CA LEU A 366 2.79 11.27 -23.94
C LEU A 366 1.31 10.88 -23.95
N ILE A 367 0.42 11.79 -24.39
CA ILE A 367 -1.02 11.51 -24.51
C ILE A 367 -1.28 10.38 -25.52
N ALA A 368 -0.63 10.42 -26.69
CA ALA A 368 -0.77 9.37 -27.70
C ALA A 368 -0.29 8.01 -27.19
N MET A 369 0.84 7.98 -26.49
CA MET A 369 1.39 6.75 -25.88
C MET A 369 0.48 6.19 -24.79
N ILE A 370 -0.09 7.05 -23.94
CA ILE A 370 -1.05 6.62 -22.89
C ILE A 370 -2.30 6.01 -23.53
N ASN A 371 -2.83 6.60 -24.60
CA ASN A 371 -4.02 6.08 -25.27
C ASN A 371 -3.78 4.71 -25.91
N ASN A 372 -2.64 4.52 -26.59
CA ASN A 372 -2.31 3.23 -27.19
C ASN A 372 -2.07 2.14 -26.12
N SER A 373 -1.32 2.48 -25.06
CA SER A 373 -1.10 1.59 -23.91
C SER A 373 -2.42 1.24 -23.21
N TYR A 374 -3.33 2.22 -23.03
CA TYR A 374 -4.63 1.98 -22.40
C TYR A 374 -5.48 0.98 -23.20
N GLN A 375 -5.53 1.11 -24.52
CA GLN A 375 -6.29 0.20 -25.39
C GLN A 375 -5.76 -1.24 -25.33
N GLU A 376 -4.44 -1.44 -25.38
CA GLU A 376 -3.82 -2.77 -25.26
C GLU A 376 -4.10 -3.40 -23.88
N ILE A 377 -4.09 -2.59 -22.82
CA ILE A 377 -4.33 -3.07 -21.45
C ILE A 377 -5.81 -3.35 -21.18
N GLU A 378 -6.73 -2.64 -21.83
CA GLU A 378 -8.18 -2.76 -21.61
C GLU A 378 -8.70 -4.15 -22.02
N GLU A 379 -8.16 -4.75 -23.09
CA GLU A 379 -8.58 -6.06 -23.58
C GLU A 379 -8.42 -7.18 -22.52
N ASP A 380 -7.36 -7.12 -21.72
CA ASP A 380 -7.05 -8.10 -20.67
C ASP A 380 -7.45 -7.63 -19.25
N ALA A 381 -7.92 -6.38 -19.10
CA ALA A 381 -8.16 -5.74 -17.81
C ALA A 381 -9.10 -6.57 -16.91
N ASP A 382 -10.04 -7.26 -17.54
CA ASP A 382 -11.08 -8.03 -16.86
C ASP A 382 -10.55 -9.30 -16.17
N VAL A 383 -9.62 -10.00 -16.84
CA VAL A 383 -8.92 -11.19 -16.31
C VAL A 383 -8.02 -10.78 -15.15
N GLU A 384 -7.35 -9.65 -15.29
CA GLU A 384 -6.38 -9.15 -14.34
C GLU A 384 -7.01 -8.53 -13.11
N TRP A 385 -8.11 -7.81 -13.30
CA TRP A 385 -8.95 -7.35 -12.20
C TRP A 385 -9.44 -8.55 -11.38
N LYS A 386 -9.95 -9.61 -12.02
CA LYS A 386 -10.36 -10.84 -11.31
C LYS A 386 -9.20 -11.49 -10.54
N PHE A 387 -7.98 -11.41 -11.05
CA PHE A 387 -6.77 -11.86 -10.35
C PHE A 387 -6.43 -10.97 -9.14
N ALA A 388 -6.40 -9.64 -9.31
CA ALA A 388 -6.14 -8.68 -8.24
C ALA A 388 -7.19 -8.77 -7.13
N ARG A 389 -8.47 -8.88 -7.51
CA ARG A 389 -9.60 -9.10 -6.59
C ARG A 389 -9.46 -10.40 -5.82
N ALA A 390 -9.06 -11.49 -6.47
CA ALA A 390 -8.81 -12.76 -5.78
C ALA A 390 -7.63 -12.66 -4.80
N LYS A 391 -6.56 -11.94 -5.16
CA LYS A 391 -5.44 -11.67 -4.23
C LYS A 391 -5.91 -10.90 -3.00
N LEU A 392 -6.73 -9.86 -3.19
CA LEU A 392 -7.36 -9.12 -2.09
C LEU A 392 -8.25 -10.02 -1.22
N TRP A 393 -9.04 -10.92 -1.81
CA TRP A 393 -9.90 -11.80 -1.01
C TRP A 393 -9.10 -12.82 -0.19
N LEU A 394 -8.05 -13.39 -0.78
CA LEU A 394 -7.17 -14.35 -0.14
C LEU A 394 -6.51 -13.77 1.12
N SER A 395 -6.14 -12.48 1.14
CA SER A 395 -5.56 -11.84 2.32
C SER A 395 -6.50 -11.77 3.53
N TYR A 396 -7.82 -11.91 3.32
CA TYR A 396 -8.82 -11.94 4.41
C TYR A 396 -9.32 -13.35 4.76
N PHE A 397 -8.95 -14.37 3.98
CA PHE A 397 -9.29 -15.76 4.28
C PHE A 397 -8.50 -16.29 5.48
N ASP A 398 -7.28 -15.82 5.67
CA ASP A 398 -6.46 -16.23 6.80
C ASP A 398 -7.09 -15.84 8.14
N GLU A 399 -6.90 -16.70 9.16
CA GLU A 399 -7.50 -16.47 10.49
C GLU A 399 -6.89 -15.27 11.25
N GLY A 400 -5.81 -14.67 10.71
CA GLY A 400 -5.21 -13.43 11.19
C GLY A 400 -6.05 -12.18 10.89
N ARG A 401 -5.79 -11.08 11.61
CA ARG A 401 -6.34 -9.73 11.33
C ARG A 401 -7.87 -9.59 11.46
N THR A 402 -8.49 -10.17 12.49
CA THR A 402 -9.94 -10.03 12.73
C THR A 402 -10.39 -8.65 13.18
N LEU A 403 -9.54 -7.92 13.91
CA LEU A 403 -9.85 -6.58 14.41
C LEU A 403 -9.12 -5.50 13.59
N PRO A 404 -9.82 -4.45 13.13
CA PRO A 404 -9.18 -3.32 12.47
C PRO A 404 -8.43 -2.43 13.47
N ALA A 405 -7.53 -1.57 12.98
CA ALA A 405 -7.03 -0.45 13.78
C ALA A 405 -8.23 0.39 14.28
N PRO A 406 -8.20 1.01 15.47
CA PRO A 406 -7.18 0.98 16.51
C PRO A 406 -7.35 -0.21 17.47
N PHE A 407 -8.39 -1.04 17.29
CA PHE A 407 -8.75 -2.12 18.20
C PHE A 407 -7.78 -3.30 18.15
N ASN A 408 -6.96 -3.39 17.11
CA ASN A 408 -5.91 -4.39 16.94
C ASN A 408 -4.77 -4.31 17.98
N LEU A 409 -4.63 -3.18 18.70
CA LEU A 409 -3.61 -2.97 19.73
C LEU A 409 -3.93 -3.70 21.03
N VAL A 410 -5.20 -3.99 21.30
CA VAL A 410 -5.61 -4.68 22.54
C VAL A 410 -5.38 -6.18 22.35
N PRO A 411 -4.35 -6.78 22.99
CA PRO A 411 -4.12 -8.21 22.85
C PRO A 411 -5.30 -8.98 23.46
N SER A 412 -5.64 -10.11 22.84
CA SER A 412 -6.58 -11.04 23.47
C SER A 412 -5.97 -11.59 24.77
N PRO A 413 -6.78 -11.91 25.80
CA PRO A 413 -6.28 -12.47 27.06
C PRO A 413 -5.40 -13.72 26.87
N LYS A 414 -5.70 -14.54 25.85
CA LYS A 414 -4.88 -15.70 25.46
C LYS A 414 -3.52 -15.29 24.90
N SER A 415 -3.45 -14.23 24.10
CA SER A 415 -2.19 -13.71 23.56
C SER A 415 -1.29 -13.16 24.67
N PHE A 416 -1.85 -12.56 25.71
CA PHE A 416 -1.08 -12.08 26.86
C PHE A 416 -0.48 -13.25 27.66
N TYR A 417 -1.21 -14.36 27.79
CA TYR A 417 -0.69 -15.59 28.40
C TYR A 417 0.47 -16.20 27.60
N TYR A 418 0.35 -16.30 26.28
CA TYR A 418 1.46 -16.80 25.44
C TYR A 418 2.64 -15.83 25.36
N LEU A 419 2.40 -14.52 25.36
CA LEU A 419 3.44 -13.50 25.37
C LEU A 419 4.22 -13.50 26.69
N THR A 420 3.53 -13.59 27.84
CA THR A 420 4.18 -13.70 29.16
C THR A 420 4.95 -15.01 29.29
N LEU A 421 4.45 -16.13 28.74
CA LEU A 421 5.20 -17.39 28.64
C LEU A 421 6.44 -17.28 27.74
N LYS A 422 6.35 -16.61 26.59
CA LYS A 422 7.50 -16.35 25.71
C LYS A 422 8.52 -15.40 26.33
N ILE A 423 8.07 -14.35 27.02
CA ILE A 423 8.96 -13.43 27.75
C ILE A 423 9.63 -14.18 28.90
N LYS A 424 8.89 -15.02 29.64
CA LYS A 424 9.45 -15.88 30.70
C LYS A 424 10.46 -16.88 30.14
N TRP A 425 10.17 -17.50 28.99
CA TRP A 425 11.10 -18.40 28.30
C TRP A 425 12.35 -17.67 27.77
N CYS A 426 12.18 -16.47 27.20
CA CYS A 426 13.27 -15.60 26.76
C CYS A 426 14.15 -15.13 27.93
N PHE A 427 13.54 -14.73 29.05
CA PHE A 427 14.25 -14.40 30.29
C PHE A 427 14.99 -15.62 30.86
N ILE A 428 14.38 -16.81 30.83
CA ILE A 428 15.04 -18.06 31.23
C ILE A 428 16.23 -18.37 30.31
N GLN A 429 16.12 -18.11 29.00
CA GLN A 429 17.22 -18.26 28.05
C GLN A 429 18.36 -17.25 28.28
N LEU A 430 18.03 -15.98 28.54
CA LEU A 430 19.00 -14.93 28.88
C LEU A 430 19.69 -15.21 30.24
N CYS A 431 18.96 -15.72 31.24
CA CYS A 431 19.54 -16.15 32.50
C CYS A 431 20.40 -17.41 32.36
N LYS A 432 20.01 -18.38 31.53
CA LYS A 432 20.83 -19.57 31.21
C LYS A 432 22.10 -19.22 30.43
N LEU A 433 22.06 -18.20 29.57
CA LEU A 433 23.24 -17.64 28.90
C LEU A 433 24.19 -16.95 29.88
N LYS A 434 23.67 -16.32 30.94
CA LYS A 434 24.48 -15.72 32.00
C LYS A 434 25.09 -16.77 32.95
N SER A 435 24.37 -17.86 33.24
CA SER A 435 24.88 -18.99 34.03
C SER A 435 25.97 -19.78 33.30
N LYS A 436 25.80 -20.03 31.99
CA LYS A 436 26.80 -20.74 31.17
C LYS A 436 28.11 -19.98 30.97
N ARG A 437 28.15 -18.65 31.20
CA ARG A 437 29.40 -17.89 31.11
C ARG A 437 30.24 -17.96 32.39
N CYS A 438 29.68 -18.39 33.51
CA CYS A 438 30.39 -18.52 34.79
C CYS A 438 30.93 -19.93 35.03
N GLU A 439 30.37 -20.94 34.36
CA GLU A 439 30.75 -22.35 34.51
C GLU A 439 31.83 -22.79 33.49
N ASN A 440 31.94 -22.08 32.36
CA ASN A 440 32.88 -22.40 31.29
C ASN A 440 34.36 -22.05 31.60
N ASP A 441 34.65 -21.34 32.70
CA ASP A 441 36.03 -21.04 33.12
C ASP A 441 36.62 -22.09 34.09
N LEU A 442 35.84 -23.12 34.47
CA LEU A 442 36.30 -24.19 35.39
C LEU A 442 36.42 -25.60 34.76
N GLU A 443 35.85 -25.84 33.58
CA GLU A 443 35.84 -27.18 32.93
C GLU A 443 36.72 -27.24 31.67
N MET A 444 37.87 -26.56 31.65
CA MET A 444 38.87 -26.79 30.59
C MET A 444 39.76 -27.99 30.92
N GLY A 445 39.19 -29.18 30.79
CA GLY A 445 39.93 -30.42 30.93
C GLY A 445 39.04 -31.63 31.14
N MET A 446 38.41 -32.14 30.07
CA MET A 446 38.31 -33.57 29.73
C MET A 446 37.35 -33.84 28.56
N LEU A 447 37.90 -34.50 27.54
CA LEU A 447 37.30 -35.47 26.61
C LEU A 447 35.98 -35.17 25.85
N ASN A 448 36.16 -34.98 24.54
CA ASN A 448 35.51 -35.72 23.44
C ASN A 448 34.12 -36.35 23.68
N SER A 449 33.09 -35.80 23.04
CA SER A 449 32.14 -36.61 22.23
C SER A 449 31.19 -35.76 21.35
N LYS A 450 31.35 -35.93 20.03
CA LYS A 450 30.36 -35.89 18.93
C LYS A 450 29.35 -34.72 18.84
N PRO A 451 29.36 -33.92 17.75
CA PRO A 451 28.22 -33.09 17.38
C PRO A 451 27.17 -33.93 16.63
N LYS A 452 25.91 -33.88 17.09
CA LYS A 452 24.76 -34.53 16.45
C LYS A 452 23.76 -33.45 16.01
N VAL A 453 24.03 -32.78 14.89
CA VAL A 453 23.06 -31.92 14.19
C VAL A 453 23.22 -32.09 12.68
N CYS A 454 22.66 -33.20 12.16
CA CYS A 454 22.24 -33.31 10.76
C CYS A 454 21.27 -34.50 10.60
N ALA A 455 20.18 -34.52 11.39
CA ALA A 455 19.22 -35.62 11.37
C ALA A 455 17.88 -35.30 10.67
N ASN A 456 17.62 -34.04 10.27
CA ASN A 456 16.34 -33.68 9.65
C ASN A 456 16.29 -33.87 8.12
N THR A 457 17.43 -33.82 7.43
CA THR A 457 17.44 -33.97 5.96
C THR A 457 17.43 -35.43 5.52
N MET A 458 18.08 -36.32 6.28
CA MET A 458 18.12 -37.76 5.96
C MET A 458 16.78 -38.46 6.26
N LEU A 459 16.03 -37.99 7.25
CA LEU A 459 14.74 -38.57 7.63
C LEU A 459 13.64 -38.22 6.61
N HIS A 460 13.74 -37.07 5.94
CA HIS A 460 12.88 -36.74 4.80
C HIS A 460 13.19 -37.61 3.57
N PHE A 461 14.48 -37.87 3.29
CA PHE A 461 14.89 -38.73 2.17
C PHE A 461 14.52 -40.21 2.41
N LEU A 462 14.67 -40.70 3.64
CA LEU A 462 14.21 -42.02 4.07
C LEU A 462 12.67 -42.12 4.12
N PHE A 463 11.96 -41.05 4.45
CA PHE A 463 10.49 -41.02 4.38
C PHE A 463 9.98 -41.07 2.94
N VAL A 464 10.68 -40.42 1.99
CA VAL A 464 10.37 -40.50 0.55
C VAL A 464 10.66 -41.90 -0.01
N LEU A 465 11.78 -42.52 0.37
CA LEU A 465 12.12 -43.89 -0.04
C LEU A 465 11.22 -44.94 0.62
N TYR A 466 10.82 -44.76 1.89
CA TYR A 466 9.92 -45.67 2.60
C TYR A 466 8.48 -45.60 2.07
N ASN A 467 8.05 -44.44 1.56
CA ASN A 467 6.75 -44.32 0.87
C ASN A 467 6.79 -44.75 -0.61
N ALA A 468 7.97 -44.94 -1.21
CA ALA A 468 8.12 -45.43 -2.58
C ALA A 468 7.88 -46.94 -2.72
N GLY A 469 7.92 -47.69 -1.61
CA GLY A 469 7.82 -49.17 -1.60
C GLY A 469 6.48 -49.77 -1.20
N LYS A 470 5.40 -48.98 -1.03
CA LYS A 470 4.07 -49.56 -0.78
C LYS A 470 3.41 -49.97 -2.10
N PRO A 471 2.78 -51.15 -2.20
CA PRO A 471 1.97 -51.51 -3.35
C PRO A 471 0.91 -50.42 -3.52
N ILE A 472 0.74 -49.94 -4.75
CA ILE A 472 -0.17 -48.84 -5.11
C ILE A 472 -1.52 -49.07 -4.44
N GLY A 473 -1.72 -48.39 -3.30
CA GLY A 473 -3.02 -48.38 -2.63
C GLY A 473 -4.06 -47.84 -3.61
N LYS A 474 -5.33 -48.22 -3.41
CA LYS A 474 -6.46 -47.74 -4.23
C LYS A 474 -6.23 -46.26 -4.59
N PRO A 475 -6.24 -45.89 -5.89
CA PRO A 475 -5.83 -44.56 -6.31
C PRO A 475 -6.62 -43.52 -5.54
N THR A 476 -5.91 -42.50 -5.05
CA THR A 476 -6.53 -41.47 -4.21
C THR A 476 -7.65 -40.79 -5.00
N ARG A 477 -8.64 -40.21 -4.29
CA ARG A 477 -9.74 -39.48 -4.95
C ARG A 477 -9.20 -38.41 -5.91
N TYR A 478 -8.11 -37.74 -5.52
CA TYR A 478 -7.41 -36.77 -6.35
C TYR A 478 -6.87 -37.39 -7.65
N GLN A 479 -6.13 -38.51 -7.58
CA GLN A 479 -5.61 -39.21 -8.76
C GLN A 479 -6.73 -39.67 -9.70
N LYS A 480 -7.84 -40.18 -9.16
CA LYS A 480 -9.02 -40.56 -9.96
C LYS A 480 -9.63 -39.37 -10.70
N ILE A 481 -9.75 -38.22 -10.03
CA ILE A 481 -10.26 -36.98 -10.63
C ILE A 481 -9.29 -36.48 -11.71
N MET A 482 -7.99 -36.42 -11.40
CA MET A 482 -6.96 -35.98 -12.34
C MET A 482 -6.93 -36.84 -13.61
N LYS A 483 -7.02 -38.17 -13.48
CA LYS A 483 -7.09 -39.09 -14.63
C LYS A 483 -8.32 -38.82 -15.51
N ARG A 484 -9.48 -38.52 -14.91
CA ARG A 484 -10.70 -38.15 -15.67
C ARG A 484 -10.56 -36.80 -16.36
N LEU A 485 -9.96 -35.80 -15.70
CA LEU A 485 -9.73 -34.47 -16.25
C LEU A 485 -8.76 -34.53 -17.43
N ILE A 486 -7.62 -35.22 -17.28
CA ILE A 486 -6.65 -35.42 -18.37
C ILE A 486 -7.31 -36.14 -19.54
N LYS A 487 -8.07 -37.22 -19.30
CA LYS A 487 -8.78 -37.92 -20.37
C LYS A 487 -9.74 -37.00 -21.14
N ARG A 488 -10.53 -36.19 -20.43
CA ARG A 488 -11.44 -35.21 -21.08
C ARG A 488 -10.67 -34.13 -21.84
N TYR A 489 -9.57 -33.63 -21.28
CA TYR A 489 -8.75 -32.62 -21.93
C TYR A 489 -8.11 -33.14 -23.22
N VAL A 490 -7.52 -34.34 -23.20
CA VAL A 490 -6.93 -34.97 -24.39
C VAL A 490 -7.98 -35.23 -25.46
N LEU A 491 -9.13 -35.81 -25.10
CA LEU A 491 -10.22 -36.04 -26.05
C LEU A 491 -10.73 -34.73 -26.66
N LYS A 492 -10.89 -33.69 -25.84
CA LYS A 492 -11.31 -32.38 -26.34
C LYS A 492 -10.24 -31.77 -27.26
N ALA A 493 -8.96 -31.83 -26.89
CA ALA A 493 -7.87 -31.29 -27.71
C ALA A 493 -7.74 -32.03 -29.06
N GLN A 494 -8.04 -33.34 -29.09
CA GLN A 494 -8.12 -34.11 -30.33
C GLN A 494 -9.27 -33.63 -31.21
N VAL A 495 -10.47 -33.48 -30.64
CA VAL A 495 -11.66 -32.98 -31.36
C VAL A 495 -11.45 -31.53 -31.84
N ASP A 496 -10.89 -30.65 -31.01
CA ASP A 496 -10.62 -29.27 -31.40
C ASP A 496 -9.60 -29.23 -32.57
N ARG A 497 -8.58 -30.09 -32.56
CA ARG A 497 -7.61 -30.24 -33.67
C ARG A 497 -8.24 -30.80 -34.96
N GLU A 498 -9.22 -31.70 -34.85
CA GLU A 498 -9.97 -32.23 -36.00
C GLU A 498 -10.94 -31.18 -36.59
N ASN A 499 -11.35 -30.19 -35.79
CA ASN A 499 -12.23 -29.10 -36.22
C ASN A 499 -11.46 -27.88 -36.77
N ASP A 500 -10.19 -27.71 -36.43
CA ASP A 500 -9.32 -26.71 -37.05
C ASP A 500 -9.09 -27.06 -38.52
N GLU A 501 -9.09 -26.04 -39.38
CA GLU A 501 -9.18 -26.08 -40.85
C GLU A 501 -8.63 -27.33 -41.56
N VAL A 502 -9.40 -27.83 -42.53
CA VAL A 502 -9.06 -28.98 -43.41
C VAL A 502 -7.61 -28.86 -43.89
N ASN A 503 -6.79 -29.80 -43.45
CA ASN A 503 -5.37 -29.76 -43.71
C ASN A 503 -5.10 -30.10 -45.19
N GLU A 504 -4.20 -29.36 -45.85
CA GLU A 504 -3.79 -29.65 -47.23
C GLU A 504 -3.25 -31.10 -47.36
N GLY A 505 -2.77 -31.66 -46.25
CA GLY A 505 -2.39 -33.08 -46.14
C GLY A 505 -3.55 -34.06 -46.32
N GLU A 506 -4.72 -33.80 -45.74
CA GLU A 506 -5.91 -34.64 -45.91
C GLU A 506 -6.40 -34.62 -47.37
N LEU A 507 -6.28 -33.46 -48.02
CA LEU A 507 -6.61 -33.31 -49.44
C LEU A 507 -5.64 -34.08 -50.35
N LYS A 508 -4.36 -34.17 -49.96
CA LYS A 508 -3.34 -34.99 -50.65
C LYS A 508 -3.58 -36.48 -50.44
N GLU A 509 -3.99 -36.88 -49.24
CA GLU A 509 -4.35 -38.26 -48.91
C GLU A 509 -5.56 -38.72 -49.74
N ILE A 510 -6.64 -37.93 -49.77
CA ILE A 510 -7.81 -38.22 -50.62
C ILE A 510 -7.43 -38.28 -52.10
N LYS A 511 -6.56 -37.38 -52.59
CA LYS A 511 -6.08 -37.42 -53.98
C LYS A 511 -5.29 -38.69 -54.28
N GLN A 512 -4.50 -39.15 -53.32
CA GLN A 512 -3.72 -40.38 -53.44
C GLN A 512 -4.63 -41.61 -53.43
N ASP A 513 -5.66 -41.64 -52.57
CA ASP A 513 -6.66 -42.71 -52.53
C ASP A 513 -7.47 -42.79 -53.83
N ILE A 514 -7.91 -41.65 -54.37
CA ILE A 514 -8.59 -41.60 -55.68
C ILE A 514 -7.67 -42.10 -56.80
N SER A 515 -6.39 -41.73 -56.75
CA SER A 515 -5.41 -42.17 -57.75
C SER A 515 -5.16 -43.67 -57.66
N SER A 516 -5.03 -44.20 -56.44
CA SER A 516 -4.90 -45.63 -56.14
C SER A 516 -6.10 -46.41 -56.68
N LEU A 517 -7.31 -46.00 -56.30
CA LEU A 517 -8.57 -46.61 -56.74
C LEU A 517 -8.68 -46.62 -58.28
N ARG A 518 -8.25 -45.54 -58.94
CA ARG A 518 -8.25 -45.46 -60.41
C ARG A 518 -7.35 -46.52 -61.04
N TYR A 519 -6.15 -46.72 -60.51
CA TYR A 519 -5.24 -47.74 -61.03
C TYR A 519 -5.77 -49.15 -60.81
N GLU A 520 -6.34 -49.41 -59.63
CA GLU A 520 -6.91 -50.71 -59.27
C GLU A 520 -8.09 -51.09 -60.20
N LEU A 521 -9.01 -50.16 -60.47
CA LEU A 521 -10.13 -50.38 -61.40
C LEU A 521 -9.69 -50.54 -62.85
N LEU A 522 -8.64 -49.83 -63.27
CA LEU A 522 -8.08 -49.97 -64.62
C LEU A 522 -7.39 -51.33 -64.79
N GLU A 523 -6.69 -51.80 -63.75
CA GLU A 523 -6.05 -53.11 -63.74
C GLU A 523 -7.09 -54.22 -63.76
N GLU A 524 -8.13 -54.14 -62.94
CA GLU A 524 -9.25 -55.10 -62.94
C GLU A 524 -9.98 -55.14 -64.29
N LYS A 525 -10.23 -53.98 -64.91
CA LYS A 525 -10.78 -53.91 -66.27
C LYS A 525 -9.83 -54.54 -67.30
N SER A 526 -8.52 -54.31 -67.18
CA SER A 526 -7.52 -54.87 -68.10
C SER A 526 -7.42 -56.40 -67.98
N GLN A 527 -7.52 -56.94 -66.76
CA GLN A 527 -7.57 -58.38 -66.51
C GLN A 527 -8.85 -58.99 -67.09
N ALA A 528 -10.00 -58.36 -66.84
CA ALA A 528 -11.28 -58.82 -67.40
C ALA A 528 -11.34 -58.75 -68.94
N THR A 529 -10.60 -57.84 -69.57
CA THR A 529 -10.48 -57.77 -71.04
C THR A 529 -9.37 -58.66 -71.62
N GLY A 530 -8.43 -59.15 -70.80
CA GLY A 530 -7.45 -60.15 -71.19
C GLY A 530 -7.97 -61.59 -71.08
N GLU A 531 -9.03 -61.81 -70.29
CA GLU A 531 -9.72 -63.10 -70.17
C GLU A 531 -10.87 -63.29 -71.19
N LEU A 532 -11.27 -62.22 -71.87
CA LEU A 532 -12.22 -62.19 -73.00
C LEU A 532 -11.47 -62.27 -74.34
#